data_AF-A0A2J8XFD6-F1
#
_entry.id   AF-A0A2J8XFD6-F1
#
_cell.length_a   1.000
_cell.length_b   1.000
_cell.length_c   1.000
_cell.angle_alpha   90.00
_cell.angle_beta   90.00
_cell.angle_gamma   90.00
#
_symmetry.space_group_name_H-M   'P 1'
#
loop_
_entity.id
_entity.type
_entity.pdbx_description
1 polymer ?
#
loop_
_entity_poly.entity_id
_entity_poly.type
_entity_poly.pdbx_seq_one_letter_code
_entity_poly.pdbx_strand_id
1 'polypeptide(L)'
;AERHMISSWEQKNNCVMPEDVKNFYLMTNGFHMTWSVKLDEHIIPLGSMAINSISKLTQLTQSSMYSLPNAPTLADLEDDTHEASDDQPEKPHFDSRSVIFELDSCNGSGKVCLVYKSGKPALAEDTEIWFLDRALYWHFLTDTFTAYYRLLITHLGLPQWQYAFTSYGISPQAKAWGLATSKEPAA
;
A
#
# COMPACT_ATOMS: atom_id res chain seq x y z
N ALA A 1 -10.62 14.24 -18.47
CA ALA A 1 -11.19 12.87 -18.42
C ALA A 1 -11.06 12.25 -17.01
N GLU A 2 -9.99 12.57 -16.32
CA GLU A 2 -9.54 12.16 -15.00
C GLU A 2 -10.59 12.41 -13.92
N ARG A 3 -11.17 13.61 -13.87
CA ARG A 3 -12.28 13.94 -12.94
C ARG A 3 -13.46 12.97 -13.07
N HIS A 4 -13.85 12.62 -14.29
CA HIS A 4 -14.94 11.67 -14.51
C HIS A 4 -14.57 10.24 -14.07
N MET A 5 -13.31 9.82 -14.23
CA MET A 5 -12.84 8.53 -13.74
C MET A 5 -12.89 8.47 -12.20
N ILE A 6 -12.49 9.55 -11.53
CA ILE A 6 -12.55 9.66 -10.06
C ILE A 6 -14.00 9.60 -9.59
N SER A 7 -14.90 10.42 -10.14
CA SER A 7 -16.31 10.38 -9.75
C SER A 7 -16.97 9.02 -10.04
N SER A 8 -16.61 8.37 -11.15
CA SER A 8 -17.10 7.03 -11.47
C SER A 8 -16.60 5.98 -10.47
N TRP A 9 -15.34 6.10 -10.02
CA TRP A 9 -14.76 5.22 -9.00
C TRP A 9 -15.41 5.47 -7.62
N GLU A 10 -15.59 6.72 -7.21
CA GLU A 10 -16.26 7.09 -5.95
C GLU A 10 -17.70 6.56 -5.92
N GLN A 11 -18.45 6.76 -7.02
CA GLN A 11 -19.82 6.25 -7.15
C GLN A 11 -19.89 4.72 -7.14
N LYS A 12 -18.96 4.04 -7.82
CA LYS A 12 -18.92 2.58 -7.88
C LYS A 12 -18.64 1.96 -6.51
N ASN A 13 -17.73 2.56 -5.75
CA ASN A 13 -17.26 1.99 -4.49
C ASN A 13 -18.01 2.51 -3.25
N ASN A 14 -18.83 3.55 -3.42
CA ASN A 14 -19.55 4.26 -2.34
C ASN A 14 -18.60 4.81 -1.27
N CYS A 15 -17.54 5.48 -1.72
CA CYS A 15 -16.52 6.11 -0.89
C CYS A 15 -16.07 7.43 -1.50
N VAL A 16 -15.64 8.37 -0.65
CA VAL A 16 -15.05 9.63 -1.10
C VAL A 16 -13.53 9.48 -1.14
N MET A 17 -12.90 9.80 -2.27
CA MET A 17 -11.44 9.72 -2.38
C MET A 17 -10.80 10.87 -1.58
N PRO A 18 -9.77 10.60 -0.75
CA PRO A 18 -8.99 11.64 -0.07
C PRO A 18 -8.45 12.67 -1.03
N GLU A 19 -8.38 13.92 -0.58
CA GLU A 19 -8.03 15.03 -1.45
C GLU A 19 -6.60 14.91 -1.99
N ASP A 20 -5.66 14.37 -1.21
CA ASP A 20 -4.29 14.14 -1.67
C ASP A 20 -4.17 13.02 -2.70
N VAL A 21 -4.88 11.90 -2.51
CA VAL A 21 -5.00 10.81 -3.49
C VAL A 21 -5.69 11.31 -4.78
N LYS A 22 -6.74 12.11 -4.64
CA LYS A 22 -7.47 12.72 -5.75
C LYS A 22 -6.55 13.64 -6.54
N ASN A 23 -5.81 14.52 -5.87
CA ASN A 23 -4.85 15.41 -6.51
C ASN A 23 -3.74 14.64 -7.25
N PHE A 24 -3.26 13.53 -6.67
CA PHE A 24 -2.36 12.63 -7.38
C PHE A 24 -2.97 12.09 -8.67
N TYR A 25 -4.18 11.52 -8.63
CA TYR A 25 -4.82 10.96 -9.82
C TYR A 25 -5.27 11.99 -10.86
N LEU A 26 -5.52 13.23 -10.44
CA LEU A 26 -5.74 14.36 -11.34
C LEU A 26 -4.46 14.77 -12.08
N MET A 27 -3.30 14.61 -11.44
CA MET A 27 -2.00 14.93 -12.03
C MET A 27 -1.43 13.77 -12.85
N THR A 28 -1.54 12.53 -12.33
CA THR A 28 -0.95 11.31 -12.87
C THR A 28 -1.86 10.11 -12.57
N ASN A 29 -2.37 9.43 -13.61
CA ASN A 29 -3.23 8.27 -13.43
C ASN A 29 -2.43 6.97 -13.16
N GLY A 30 -1.83 6.90 -11.97
CA GLY A 30 -0.90 5.84 -11.58
C GLY A 30 0.53 6.14 -12.01
N PHE A 31 1.49 5.57 -11.29
CA PHE A 31 2.92 5.84 -11.44
C PHE A 31 3.68 4.52 -11.43
N HIS A 32 4.62 4.34 -12.35
CA HIS A 32 5.54 3.21 -12.29
C HIS A 32 6.91 3.66 -12.78
N MET A 33 7.91 3.59 -11.90
CA MET A 33 9.29 3.92 -12.20
C MET A 33 10.19 2.83 -11.66
N THR A 34 11.00 2.25 -12.54
CA THR A 34 12.02 1.27 -12.17
C THR A 34 13.40 1.81 -12.48
N TRP A 35 14.38 1.47 -11.65
CA TRP A 35 15.78 1.80 -11.91
C TRP A 35 16.68 0.62 -11.57
N SER A 36 17.82 0.59 -12.24
CA SER A 36 18.81 -0.48 -12.18
C SER A 36 20.19 0.13 -12.06
N VAL A 37 21.11 -0.59 -11.41
CA VAL A 37 22.54 -0.25 -11.42
C VAL A 37 23.27 -1.21 -12.33
N LYS A 38 24.23 -0.66 -13.07
CA LYS A 38 25.17 -1.44 -13.86
C LYS A 38 26.41 -1.70 -13.00
N LEU A 39 26.67 -2.97 -12.68
CA LEU A 39 27.89 -3.41 -12.01
C LEU A 39 28.64 -4.32 -12.99
N ASP A 40 29.80 -3.85 -13.47
CA ASP A 40 30.55 -4.49 -14.56
C ASP A 40 29.67 -4.75 -15.80
N GLU A 41 29.54 -6.03 -16.22
CA GLU A 41 28.72 -6.46 -17.36
C GLU A 41 27.28 -6.85 -16.97
N HIS A 42 26.88 -6.71 -15.70
CA HIS A 42 25.55 -7.08 -15.23
C HIS A 42 24.69 -5.85 -14.92
N ILE A 43 23.44 -5.87 -15.39
CA ILE A 43 22.42 -4.88 -15.02
C ILE A 43 21.56 -5.48 -13.91
N ILE A 44 21.59 -4.88 -12.73
CA ILE A 44 20.85 -5.34 -11.56
C ILE A 44 19.67 -4.39 -11.33
N PRO A 45 18.42 -4.84 -11.47
CA PRO A 45 17.25 -4.04 -11.12
C PRO A 45 17.23 -3.82 -9.60
N LEU A 46 17.23 -2.56 -9.17
CA LEU A 46 17.41 -2.19 -7.76
C LEU A 46 16.22 -1.50 -7.13
N GLY A 47 15.39 -0.80 -7.89
CA GLY A 47 14.21 -0.18 -7.32
C GLY A 47 13.04 -0.16 -8.27
N SER A 48 11.84 -0.27 -7.70
CA SER A 48 10.56 -0.21 -8.38
C SER A 48 9.59 0.57 -7.52
N MET A 49 9.28 1.78 -7.92
CA MET A 49 8.24 2.61 -7.33
C MET A 49 6.97 2.45 -8.16
N ALA A 50 5.90 1.96 -7.55
CA ALA A 50 4.64 1.74 -8.25
C ALA A 50 3.46 2.26 -7.42
N ILE A 51 2.50 2.86 -8.12
CA ILE A 51 1.17 3.23 -7.62
C ILE A 51 0.18 2.91 -8.74
N ASN A 52 -0.78 2.06 -8.43
CA ASN A 52 -1.80 1.60 -9.35
C ASN A 52 -2.59 2.79 -9.93
N SER A 53 -2.96 2.68 -11.21
CA SER A 53 -3.93 3.61 -11.81
C SER A 53 -5.29 3.46 -11.16
N ILE A 54 -6.16 4.46 -11.29
CA ILE A 54 -7.49 4.42 -10.66
C ILE A 54 -8.33 3.21 -11.12
N SER A 55 -8.14 2.75 -12.36
CA SER A 55 -8.80 1.55 -12.89
C SER A 55 -8.31 0.25 -12.27
N LYS A 56 -7.06 0.25 -11.75
CA LYS A 56 -6.43 -0.88 -11.05
C LYS A 56 -6.55 -0.78 -9.53
N LEU A 57 -7.09 0.33 -9.01
CA LEU A 57 -7.36 0.52 -7.59
C LEU A 57 -8.55 -0.34 -7.17
N THR A 58 -8.27 -1.62 -6.93
CA THR A 58 -9.24 -2.66 -6.63
C THR A 58 -9.50 -2.72 -5.13
N GLN A 59 -10.76 -2.90 -4.75
CA GLN A 59 -11.11 -3.12 -3.35
C GLN A 59 -10.61 -4.51 -2.94
N LEU A 60 -9.87 -4.58 -1.83
CA LEU A 60 -9.52 -5.83 -1.17
C LEU A 60 -10.74 -6.34 -0.37
N THR A 61 -11.82 -6.64 -1.08
CA THR A 61 -12.97 -7.36 -0.53
C THR A 61 -12.77 -8.85 -0.78
N GLN A 62 -13.35 -9.67 0.11
CA GLN A 62 -13.47 -11.13 -0.03
C GLN A 62 -13.63 -11.49 -1.50
N SER A 63 -12.64 -12.18 -2.07
CA SER A 63 -12.60 -12.49 -3.49
C SER A 63 -13.89 -13.22 -3.89
N SER A 64 -14.78 -12.52 -4.59
CA SER A 64 -16.10 -13.00 -4.99
C SER A 64 -16.06 -14.10 -6.05
N MET A 65 -14.88 -14.57 -6.44
CA MET A 65 -14.70 -15.67 -7.37
C MET A 65 -15.06 -17.04 -6.77
N TYR A 66 -15.15 -17.15 -5.43
CA TYR A 66 -15.37 -18.44 -4.75
C TYR A 66 -16.44 -18.39 -3.65
N SER A 67 -17.35 -17.42 -3.69
CA SER A 67 -18.41 -17.26 -2.67
C SER A 67 -19.44 -18.41 -2.74
N LEU A 68 -19.05 -19.58 -2.25
CA LEU A 68 -20.00 -20.56 -1.76
C LEU A 68 -20.62 -19.98 -0.48
N PRO A 69 -21.93 -20.15 -0.24
CA PRO A 69 -22.49 -19.90 1.08
C PRO A 69 -21.73 -20.82 2.06
N ASN A 70 -20.99 -20.24 3.02
CA ASN A 70 -20.02 -20.88 3.94
C ASN A 70 -18.57 -21.11 3.45
N ALA A 71 -18.09 -20.48 2.37
CA ALA A 71 -16.65 -20.48 2.12
C ALA A 71 -15.91 -19.66 3.22
N PRO A 72 -14.77 -20.16 3.74
CA PRO A 72 -13.93 -19.35 4.61
C PRO A 72 -13.45 -18.11 3.86
N THR A 73 -13.49 -16.99 4.57
CA THR A 73 -13.21 -15.64 4.09
C THR A 73 -11.93 -15.11 4.71
N LEU A 74 -11.37 -14.00 4.20
CA LEU A 74 -10.21 -13.36 4.82
C LEU A 74 -10.48 -12.91 6.26
N ALA A 75 -11.74 -12.65 6.61
CA ALA A 75 -12.14 -12.32 7.98
C ALA A 75 -11.99 -13.51 8.94
N ASP A 76 -12.07 -14.75 8.45
CA ASP A 76 -11.90 -15.96 9.28
C ASP A 76 -10.42 -16.24 9.62
N LEU A 77 -9.48 -15.52 9.00
CA LEU A 77 -8.03 -15.63 9.24
C LEU A 77 -7.51 -14.52 10.18
N GLU A 78 -8.36 -13.58 10.60
CA GLU A 78 -7.97 -12.54 11.56
C GLU A 78 -7.80 -13.17 12.95
N ASP A 79 -6.61 -13.07 13.54
CA ASP A 79 -6.32 -13.58 14.88
C ASP A 79 -6.77 -12.54 15.92
N ASP A 80 -7.73 -12.91 16.77
CA ASP A 80 -8.37 -12.09 17.82
C ASP A 80 -7.43 -11.77 19.01
N THR A 81 -6.11 -11.91 18.85
CA THR A 81 -5.12 -11.56 19.87
C THR A 81 -4.98 -10.04 19.98
N HIS A 82 -5.93 -9.43 20.69
CA HIS A 82 -5.92 -8.04 21.11
C HIS A 82 -4.77 -7.76 22.08
N GLU A 83 -3.59 -7.40 21.57
CA GLU A 83 -2.68 -6.52 22.31
C GLU A 83 -2.99 -5.07 21.94
N ALA A 84 -4.07 -4.55 22.54
CA ALA A 84 -4.40 -3.13 22.48
C ALA A 84 -3.35 -2.35 23.28
N SER A 85 -2.28 -1.94 22.60
CA SER A 85 -1.45 -0.82 23.02
C SER A 85 -2.22 0.46 22.72
N ASP A 86 -2.62 1.21 23.75
CA ASP A 86 -3.40 2.46 23.69
C ASP A 86 -2.82 3.55 22.75
N ASP A 87 -1.54 3.40 22.34
CA ASP A 87 -0.82 4.34 21.46
C ASP A 87 -0.79 3.97 19.96
N GLN A 88 -1.34 2.82 19.53
CA GLN A 88 -1.30 2.40 18.12
C GLN A 88 -2.65 2.55 17.39
N PRO A 89 -2.64 2.97 16.11
CA PRO A 89 -3.86 3.05 15.32
C PRO A 89 -4.51 1.66 15.20
N GLU A 90 -5.84 1.64 15.29
CA GLU A 90 -6.64 0.41 15.19
C GLU A 90 -6.35 -0.29 13.86
N LYS A 91 -6.01 -1.59 13.93
CA LYS A 91 -5.67 -2.37 12.75
C LYS A 91 -6.91 -2.50 11.86
N PRO A 92 -6.79 -2.33 10.55
CA PRO A 92 -7.92 -2.50 9.65
C PRO A 92 -8.40 -3.94 9.62
N HIS A 93 -9.70 -4.07 9.38
CA HIS A 93 -10.36 -5.37 9.28
C HIS A 93 -10.79 -5.65 7.84
N PHE A 94 -10.73 -6.91 7.42
CA PHE A 94 -11.24 -7.39 6.13
C PHE A 94 -12.78 -7.50 6.09
N ASP A 95 -13.46 -7.05 7.14
CA ASP A 95 -14.91 -7.06 7.26
C ASP A 95 -15.55 -5.73 6.85
N SER A 96 -16.84 -5.59 7.12
CA SER A 96 -17.64 -4.41 6.78
C SER A 96 -17.19 -3.11 7.47
N ARG A 97 -16.31 -3.19 8.49
CA ARG A 97 -15.84 -2.04 9.26
C ARG A 97 -14.80 -1.23 8.50
N SER A 98 -14.00 -1.85 7.63
CA SER A 98 -13.01 -1.14 6.83
C SER A 98 -13.22 -1.32 5.33
N VAL A 99 -12.98 -0.26 4.57
CA VAL A 99 -12.93 -0.34 3.11
C VAL A 99 -11.48 -0.21 2.68
N ILE A 100 -10.97 -1.22 1.99
CA ILE A 100 -9.53 -1.34 1.71
C ILE A 100 -9.32 -1.35 0.20
N PHE A 101 -8.39 -0.56 -0.32
CA PHE A 101 -8.02 -0.52 -1.73
C PHE A 101 -6.53 -0.73 -1.94
N GLU A 102 -6.17 -1.57 -2.91
CA GLU A 102 -4.76 -1.87 -3.23
C GLU A 102 -4.11 -0.74 -4.06
N LEU A 103 -3.19 -0.01 -3.43
CA LEU A 103 -2.38 1.03 -4.09
C LEU A 103 -1.18 0.43 -4.83
N ASP A 104 -0.53 -0.56 -4.25
CA ASP A 104 0.63 -1.25 -4.87
C ASP A 104 0.68 -2.71 -4.42
N SER A 105 1.07 -3.58 -5.34
CA SER A 105 1.30 -5.02 -5.08
C SER A 105 2.75 -5.34 -4.70
N CYS A 106 3.62 -4.33 -4.61
CA CYS A 106 5.01 -4.41 -4.14
C CYS A 106 5.79 -5.61 -4.72
N ASN A 107 5.59 -5.90 -6.01
CA ASN A 107 6.15 -7.06 -6.72
C ASN A 107 5.93 -8.42 -6.01
N GLY A 108 4.80 -8.59 -5.34
CA GLY A 108 4.42 -9.82 -4.63
C GLY A 108 5.01 -9.98 -3.23
N SER A 109 5.72 -8.97 -2.71
CA SER A 109 6.27 -8.99 -1.35
C SER A 109 5.25 -8.61 -0.26
N GLY A 110 4.09 -8.11 -0.66
CA GLY A 110 3.01 -7.63 0.19
C GLY A 110 2.12 -6.69 -0.62
N LYS A 111 1.29 -5.90 0.04
CA LYS A 111 0.44 -4.89 -0.61
C LYS A 111 0.46 -3.61 0.19
N VAL A 112 0.59 -2.47 -0.46
CA VAL A 112 0.27 -1.18 0.16
C VAL A 112 -1.19 -0.86 -0.13
N CYS A 113 -1.92 -0.52 0.93
CA CYS A 113 -3.36 -0.37 0.90
C CYS A 113 -3.76 1.02 1.40
N LEU A 114 -4.70 1.65 0.68
CA LEU A 114 -5.48 2.77 1.19
C LEU A 114 -6.65 2.18 1.99
N VAL A 115 -6.71 2.51 3.26
CA VAL A 115 -7.68 1.97 4.22
C VAL A 115 -8.59 3.10 4.67
N TYR A 116 -9.90 2.84 4.65
CA TYR A 116 -10.90 3.69 5.28
C TYR A 116 -11.34 3.03 6.59
N LYS A 117 -11.24 3.76 7.71
CA LYS A 117 -11.61 3.27 9.06
C LYS A 117 -13.11 3.15 9.27
N SER A 118 -13.87 3.98 8.58
CA SER A 118 -15.32 4.02 8.68
C SER A 118 -15.96 3.23 7.54
N GLY A 119 -16.90 2.36 7.88
CA GLY A 119 -17.74 1.64 6.94
C GLY A 119 -18.54 2.59 6.02
N LYS A 120 -19.24 2.03 5.03
CA LYS A 120 -19.87 2.82 3.96
C LYS A 120 -20.99 3.75 4.50
N PRO A 121 -21.03 5.05 4.13
CA PRO A 121 -20.13 5.72 3.18
C PRO A 121 -18.80 6.10 3.83
N ALA A 122 -17.71 5.63 3.20
CA ALA A 122 -16.38 5.88 3.71
C ALA A 122 -15.96 7.34 3.43
N LEU A 123 -15.59 8.06 4.48
CA LEU A 123 -15.24 9.48 4.43
C LEU A 123 -13.76 9.67 4.07
N ALA A 124 -13.46 10.79 3.39
CA ALA A 124 -12.10 11.14 2.99
C ALA A 124 -11.15 11.38 4.18
N GLU A 125 -11.69 11.85 5.31
CA GLU A 125 -10.92 12.22 6.51
C GLU A 125 -10.51 11.02 7.36
N ASP A 126 -11.14 9.86 7.15
CA ASP A 126 -10.89 8.62 7.90
C ASP A 126 -10.01 7.64 7.11
N THR A 127 -9.01 8.16 6.39
CA THR A 127 -8.12 7.33 5.59
C THR A 127 -6.73 7.19 6.15
N GLU A 128 -6.13 6.02 5.94
CA GLU A 128 -4.76 5.71 6.32
C GLU A 128 -4.09 4.82 5.26
N ILE A 129 -2.76 4.76 5.32
CA ILE A 129 -1.97 3.90 4.45
C ILE A 129 -1.32 2.80 5.29
N TRP A 130 -1.63 1.56 4.93
CA TRP A 130 -1.15 0.36 5.61
C TRP A 130 -0.41 -0.56 4.66
N PHE A 131 0.60 -1.25 5.16
CA PHE A 131 1.25 -2.36 4.48
C PHE A 131 0.67 -3.69 4.98
N LEU A 132 0.16 -4.49 4.05
CA LEU A 132 -0.28 -5.84 4.27
C LEU A 132 0.82 -6.80 3.83
N ASP A 133 1.41 -7.55 4.76
CA ASP A 133 2.43 -8.53 4.41
C ASP A 133 1.82 -9.83 3.85
N ARG A 134 2.70 -10.78 3.46
CA ARG A 134 2.26 -12.08 2.90
C ARG A 134 1.59 -13.00 3.91
N ALA A 135 1.76 -12.75 5.20
CA ALA A 135 1.12 -13.48 6.28
C ALA A 135 -0.20 -12.80 6.73
N LEU A 136 -0.64 -11.78 5.98
CA LEU A 136 -1.85 -10.98 6.24
C LEU A 136 -1.77 -10.13 7.52
N TYR A 137 -0.57 -9.83 8.01
CA TYR A 137 -0.42 -8.86 9.09
C TYR A 137 -0.43 -7.42 8.56
N TRP A 138 -1.17 -6.58 9.27
CA TRP A 138 -1.26 -5.15 9.05
C TRP A 138 -0.14 -4.40 9.76
N HIS A 139 0.57 -3.58 9.00
CA HIS A 139 1.63 -2.71 9.48
C HIS A 139 1.33 -1.27 9.07
N PHE A 140 1.21 -0.38 10.04
CA PHE A 140 0.93 1.03 9.78
C PHE A 140 2.12 1.68 9.07
N LEU A 141 1.88 2.40 7.97
CA LEU A 141 2.91 3.20 7.32
C LEU A 141 2.74 4.68 7.67
N THR A 142 1.55 5.23 7.44
CA THR A 142 1.26 6.66 7.65
C THR A 142 -0.23 6.96 7.57
N ASP A 143 -0.60 8.13 8.05
CA ASP A 143 -1.95 8.72 8.00
C ASP A 143 -2.38 9.27 6.62
N THR A 144 -1.45 9.71 5.77
CA THR A 144 -1.77 10.39 4.51
C THR A 144 -1.06 9.81 3.30
N PHE A 145 -1.70 9.85 2.14
CA PHE A 145 -1.08 9.39 0.89
C PHE A 145 0.14 10.24 0.54
N THR A 146 0.09 11.55 0.83
CA THR A 146 1.25 12.44 0.59
C THR A 146 2.48 12.00 1.39
N ALA A 147 2.31 11.64 2.66
CA ALA A 147 3.41 11.13 3.47
C ALA A 147 3.91 9.77 2.95
N TYR A 148 3.01 8.91 2.48
CA TYR A 148 3.37 7.63 1.86
C TYR A 148 4.18 7.84 0.58
N TYR A 149 3.74 8.77 -0.28
CA TYR A 149 4.45 9.12 -1.50
C TYR A 149 5.87 9.63 -1.21
N ARG A 150 6.03 10.42 -0.14
CA ARG A 150 7.36 10.83 0.34
C ARG A 150 8.19 9.62 0.78
N LEU A 151 7.62 8.70 1.56
CA LEU A 151 8.32 7.46 1.97
C LEU A 151 8.77 6.64 0.75
N LEU A 152 7.91 6.50 -0.26
CA LEU A 152 8.22 5.79 -1.51
C LEU A 152 9.45 6.38 -2.21
N ILE A 153 9.51 7.73 -2.31
CA ILE A 153 10.65 8.45 -2.88
C ILE A 153 11.89 8.31 -2.00
N THR A 154 11.76 8.50 -0.68
CA THR A 154 12.89 8.42 0.27
C THR A 154 13.57 7.06 0.23
N HIS A 155 12.81 5.98 0.04
CA HIS A 155 13.34 4.63 -0.07
C HIS A 155 13.66 4.21 -1.50
N LEU A 156 13.51 5.11 -2.49
CA LEU A 156 13.77 4.88 -3.92
C LEU A 156 13.06 3.65 -4.50
N GLY A 157 11.98 3.18 -3.88
CA GLY A 157 11.32 1.92 -4.23
C GLY A 157 12.22 0.68 -4.11
N LEU A 158 13.22 0.69 -3.22
CA LEU A 158 14.08 -0.48 -2.96
C LEU A 158 13.22 -1.70 -2.55
N PRO A 159 13.53 -2.92 -3.02
CA PRO A 159 12.80 -4.12 -2.64
C PRO A 159 12.61 -4.23 -1.13
N GLN A 160 11.37 -4.49 -0.70
CA GLN A 160 11.03 -4.75 0.69
C GLN A 160 11.28 -3.59 1.66
N TRP A 161 11.41 -2.34 1.17
CA TRP A 161 11.62 -1.19 2.05
C TRP A 161 10.49 -1.02 3.08
N GLN A 162 9.26 -1.43 2.76
CA GLN A 162 8.11 -1.39 3.65
C GLN A 162 8.31 -2.23 4.92
N TYR A 163 9.12 -3.31 4.84
CA TYR A 163 9.45 -4.13 5.99
C TYR A 163 10.26 -3.39 7.07
N ALA A 164 10.79 -2.19 6.76
CA ALA A 164 11.40 -1.29 7.74
C ALA A 164 10.42 -0.86 8.85
N PHE A 165 9.12 -0.86 8.56
CA PHE A 165 8.04 -0.48 9.47
C PHE A 165 7.42 -1.69 10.19
N THR A 166 8.02 -2.88 10.02
CA THR A 166 7.54 -4.13 10.61
C THR A 166 8.52 -4.62 11.67
N SER A 167 8.07 -5.46 12.59
CA SER A 167 8.93 -6.11 13.60
C SER A 167 10.00 -7.04 13.00
N TYR A 168 9.81 -7.49 11.76
CA TYR A 168 10.77 -8.34 11.04
C TYR A 168 12.01 -7.57 10.56
N GLY A 169 11.85 -6.28 10.26
CA GLY A 169 12.87 -5.43 9.68
C GLY A 169 13.24 -5.77 8.22
N ILE A 170 14.08 -4.91 7.63
CA ILE A 170 14.53 -5.04 6.24
C ILE A 170 15.46 -6.24 6.07
N SER A 171 15.34 -6.98 4.96
CA SER A 171 16.23 -8.09 4.63
C SER A 171 17.70 -7.65 4.53
N PRO A 172 18.68 -8.53 4.81
CA PRO A 172 20.10 -8.19 4.74
C PRO A 172 20.54 -7.64 3.38
N GLN A 173 19.95 -8.16 2.29
CA GLN A 173 20.20 -7.66 0.94
C GLN A 173 19.70 -6.23 0.75
N ALA A 174 18.47 -5.93 1.15
CA ALA A 174 17.94 -4.57 1.04
C ALA A 174 18.66 -3.57 1.94
N LYS A 175 19.16 -3.99 3.12
CA LYS A 175 20.08 -3.18 3.95
C LYS A 175 21.41 -2.87 3.24
N ALA A 176 21.99 -3.86 2.56
CA ALA A 176 23.23 -3.67 1.81
C ALA A 176 23.05 -2.66 0.67
N TRP A 177 21.93 -2.72 -0.05
CA TRP A 177 21.61 -1.76 -1.10
C TRP A 177 21.30 -0.36 -0.57
N GLY A 178 20.53 -0.24 0.51
CA GLY A 178 20.26 1.07 1.14
C GLY A 178 21.54 1.77 1.63
N LEU A 179 22.49 1.00 2.19
CA LEU A 179 23.82 1.52 2.54
C LEU A 179 24.65 1.87 1.30
N ALA A 180 24.58 1.07 0.23
CA ALA A 180 25.28 1.34 -1.02
C ALA A 180 24.77 2.62 -1.71
N THR A 181 23.46 2.86 -1.71
CA THR A 181 22.86 4.10 -2.25
C THR A 181 23.13 5.32 -1.37
N SER A 182 23.29 5.16 -0.05
CA SER A 182 23.70 6.26 0.83
C SER A 182 25.19 6.60 0.74
N LYS A 183 26.00 5.66 0.25
CA LYS A 183 27.43 5.78 0.04
C LYS A 183 27.72 6.01 -1.43
N GLU A 184 27.09 7.01 -2.04
CA GLU A 184 27.64 7.55 -3.27
C GLU A 184 28.80 8.49 -2.88
N PRO A 185 30.03 8.25 -3.39
CA PRO A 185 31.16 9.10 -3.09
C PRO A 185 30.94 10.46 -3.74
N ALA A 186 31.30 11.52 -3.02
CA ALA A 186 31.40 12.86 -3.60
C ALA A 186 32.24 12.78 -4.88
N ALA A 187 31.60 13.05 -6.02
CA ALA A 187 32.26 13.34 -7.29
C ALA A 187 32.52 14.85 -7.38
#